data_AF-A0A0P9DX73-F1
#
_entry.id   AF-A0A0P9DX73-F1
#
_cell.length_a   1.000
_cell.length_b   1.000
_cell.length_c   1.000
_cell.angle_alpha   90.00
_cell.angle_beta   90.00
_cell.angle_gamma   90.00
#
_symmetry.space_group_name_H-M   'P 1'
#
loop_
_entity.id
_entity.type
_entity.pdbx_description
1 polymer ?
#
loop_
_entity_poly.entity_id
_entity_poly.type
_entity_poly.pdbx_seq_one_letter_code
_entity_poly.pdbx_strand_id
1 'polypeptide(L)'
;MRRREFFSIIKQARIYDRETGKFVIDIIYKTAAPELTPRTIAVAEGFGLGIDEGQTFPIYENAQFKISPTDIVLITGDSGSGKSVLLKVFEKDIKQDMGLSCVNIADIQPELSKPLIETIGEILGEGLELLSKVGLNDAFLFLRTYV
;
A
#
# COMPACT_ATOMS: atom_id res chain seq x y z
N MET A 1 -32.51 0.84 -0.61
CA MET A 1 -31.21 1.52 -0.38
C MET A 1 -30.13 0.44 -0.50
N ARG A 2 -29.39 0.37 -1.62
CA ARG A 2 -28.41 -0.71 -1.88
C ARG A 2 -27.28 -0.65 -0.83
N ARG A 3 -27.18 -1.65 0.04
CA ARG A 3 -25.98 -1.84 0.88
C ARG A 3 -24.88 -2.32 -0.06
N ARG A 4 -23.93 -1.43 -0.39
CA ARG A 4 -22.70 -1.82 -1.12
C ARG A 4 -21.93 -2.82 -0.24
N GLU A 5 -21.14 -3.69 -0.86
CA GLU A 5 -20.18 -4.53 -0.13
C GLU A 5 -19.42 -3.64 0.86
N PHE A 6 -19.56 -3.96 2.15
CA PHE A 6 -18.88 -3.19 3.18
C PHE A 6 -17.53 -3.83 3.43
N PHE A 7 -16.53 -3.34 2.69
CA PHE A 7 -15.13 -3.52 3.03
C PHE A 7 -14.74 -2.40 4.01
N SER A 8 -14.62 -2.73 5.28
CA SER A 8 -14.12 -1.79 6.29
C SER A 8 -13.04 -2.43 7.16
N ILE A 9 -11.92 -1.71 7.28
CA ILE A 9 -10.91 -2.00 8.30
C ILE A 9 -11.53 -1.56 9.63
N ILE A 10 -11.93 -2.52 10.47
CA ILE A 10 -12.75 -2.27 11.66
C ILE A 10 -11.89 -1.82 12.84
N LYS A 11 -10.66 -2.35 12.92
CA LYS A 11 -9.72 -2.08 13.99
C LYS A 11 -8.34 -1.92 13.38
N GLN A 12 -7.76 -0.75 13.61
CA GLN A 12 -6.38 -0.44 13.25
C GLN A 12 -5.71 0.09 14.52
N ALA A 13 -5.26 -0.83 15.37
CA ALA A 13 -4.38 -0.48 16.47
C ALA A 13 -2.97 -0.35 15.88
N ARG A 14 -2.42 0.86 15.97
CA ARG A 14 -1.16 1.27 15.35
C ARG A 14 -0.34 1.90 16.44
N ILE A 15 0.83 1.34 16.67
CA ILE A 15 1.79 1.94 17.57
C ILE A 15 3.15 1.70 16.92
N TYR A 16 3.75 2.77 16.39
CA TYR A 16 5.20 2.80 16.36
C TYR A 16 5.67 2.95 17.80
N ASP A 17 6.11 1.83 18.37
CA ASP A 17 6.69 1.79 19.70
C ASP A 17 8.09 2.39 19.62
N ARG A 18 8.22 3.62 20.13
CA ARG A 18 9.49 4.36 20.16
C ARG A 18 10.50 3.77 21.13
N GLU A 19 10.07 3.05 22.16
CA GLU A 19 10.98 2.41 23.12
C GLU A 19 11.66 1.20 22.49
N THR A 20 10.91 0.39 21.73
CA THR A 20 11.43 -0.83 21.11
C THR A 20 11.85 -0.64 19.64
N GLY A 21 11.46 0.47 19.01
CA GLY A 21 11.71 0.79 17.61
C GLY A 21 10.93 -0.11 16.66
N LYS A 22 9.71 -0.51 17.04
CA LYS A 22 8.90 -1.50 16.31
C LYS A 22 7.56 -0.91 15.85
N PHE A 23 7.14 -1.32 14.66
CA PHE A 23 5.77 -1.18 14.20
C PHE A 23 4.96 -2.38 14.73
N VAL A 24 3.90 -2.10 15.49
CA VAL A 24 2.93 -3.11 15.93
C VAL A 24 1.63 -2.91 15.16
N ILE A 25 1.24 -3.93 14.39
CA ILE A 25 0.16 -3.83 13.42
C ILE A 25 -0.91 -4.88 13.70
N ASP A 26 -2.12 -4.40 13.98
CA ASP A 26 -3.36 -5.18 14.02
C ASP A 26 -4.29 -4.71 12.90
N ILE A 27 -4.66 -5.61 11.99
CA ILE A 27 -5.60 -5.33 10.91
C ILE A 27 -6.63 -6.45 10.84
N ILE A 28 -7.88 -6.09 11.09
CA ILE A 28 -9.04 -6.99 11.01
C ILE A 28 -10.02 -6.44 9.98
N TYR A 29 -10.46 -7.32 9.07
CA TYR A 29 -11.45 -7.02 8.05
C TYR A 29 -12.81 -7.55 8.45
N LYS A 30 -13.88 -6.77 8.20
CA LYS A 30 -15.23 -7.32 8.12
C LYS A 30 -15.58 -7.55 6.67
N THR A 31 -16.20 -8.69 6.39
CA THR A 31 -16.98 -8.86 5.16
C THR A 31 -18.40 -9.25 5.53
N ALA A 32 -19.36 -8.77 4.75
CA ALA A 32 -20.76 -9.17 4.83
C ALA A 32 -21.31 -9.20 3.41
N ALA A 33 -22.22 -10.15 3.14
CA ALA A 33 -22.90 -10.18 1.86
C ALA A 33 -23.58 -8.81 1.61
N PRO A 34 -23.36 -8.20 0.43
CA PRO A 34 -23.88 -6.87 0.13
C PRO A 34 -25.41 -6.84 0.10
N GLU A 35 -26.02 -7.90 -0.41
CA GLU A 35 -27.45 -8.02 -0.60
C GLU A 35 -27.88 -9.48 -0.42
N LEU A 36 -28.90 -9.70 0.41
CA LEU A 36 -29.50 -11.01 0.63
C LEU A 36 -30.48 -11.30 -0.52
N THR A 37 -29.96 -11.91 -1.58
CA THR A 37 -30.76 -12.46 -2.68
C THR A 37 -30.99 -13.97 -2.47
N PRO A 38 -31.98 -14.60 -3.14
CA PRO A 38 -32.17 -16.05 -3.08
C PRO A 38 -30.91 -16.84 -3.46
N ARG A 39 -30.10 -16.31 -4.40
CA ARG A 39 -28.84 -16.93 -4.81
C ARG A 39 -27.75 -16.82 -3.74
N THR A 40 -27.60 -15.66 -3.10
CA THR A 40 -26.60 -15.48 -2.03
C THR A 40 -26.97 -16.24 -0.77
N ILE A 41 -28.28 -16.40 -0.48
CA ILE A 41 -28.77 -17.25 0.61
C ILE A 41 -28.48 -18.73 0.31
N ALA A 42 -28.81 -19.21 -0.89
CA ALA A 42 -28.53 -20.59 -1.27
C ALA A 42 -27.03 -20.94 -1.24
N VAL A 43 -26.16 -20.00 -1.63
CA VAL A 43 -24.71 -20.15 -1.50
C VAL A 43 -24.31 -20.19 -0.01
N ALA A 44 -24.81 -19.27 0.82
CA ALA A 44 -24.52 -19.28 2.25
C ALA A 44 -24.95 -20.58 2.92
N GLU A 45 -26.18 -21.05 2.66
CA GLU A 45 -26.71 -22.33 3.16
C GLU A 45 -25.90 -23.53 2.68
N GLY A 46 -25.54 -23.57 1.39
CA GLY A 46 -24.74 -24.65 0.80
C GLY A 46 -23.33 -24.77 1.40
N PHE A 47 -22.79 -23.68 1.93
CA PHE A 47 -21.50 -23.65 2.64
C PHE A 47 -21.65 -23.59 4.18
N GLY A 48 -22.89 -23.64 4.71
CA GLY A 48 -23.16 -23.59 6.16
C GLY A 48 -22.83 -22.23 6.83
N LEU A 49 -22.84 -21.14 6.08
CA LEU A 49 -22.53 -19.79 6.56
C LEU A 49 -23.79 -19.10 7.10
N GLY A 50 -23.70 -18.49 8.29
CA GLY A 50 -24.75 -17.64 8.84
C GLY A 50 -24.95 -16.37 8.01
N ILE A 51 -26.20 -16.00 7.72
CA ILE A 51 -26.57 -14.91 6.79
C ILE A 51 -26.59 -13.52 7.44
N ASP A 52 -26.57 -13.43 8.77
CA ASP A 52 -26.70 -12.16 9.52
C ASP A 52 -25.40 -11.68 10.18
N GLU A 53 -24.34 -12.49 10.17
CA GLU A 53 -23.11 -12.18 10.89
C GLU A 53 -22.00 -11.84 9.90
N GLY A 54 -21.70 -10.53 9.77
CA GLY A 54 -20.53 -10.11 9.03
C GLY A 54 -19.29 -10.74 9.65
N GLN A 55 -18.60 -11.59 8.90
CA GLN A 55 -17.44 -12.34 9.38
C GLN A 55 -16.23 -11.42 9.48
N THR A 56 -15.52 -11.54 10.59
CA THR A 56 -14.24 -10.84 10.79
C THR A 56 -13.09 -11.76 10.44
N PHE A 57 -12.20 -11.29 9.57
CA PHE A 57 -10.99 -11.98 9.19
C PHE A 57 -9.78 -11.15 9.60
N PRO A 58 -8.98 -11.62 10.57
CA PRO A 58 -7.70 -10.99 10.85
C PRO A 58 -6.76 -11.19 9.65
N ILE A 59 -6.13 -10.10 9.20
CA ILE A 59 -5.02 -10.15 8.25
C ILE A 59 -3.69 -10.05 8.99
N TYR A 60 -3.62 -9.18 10.01
CA TYR A 60 -2.47 -9.09 10.92
C TYR A 60 -2.99 -9.08 12.36
N GLU A 61 -2.40 -9.93 13.21
CA GLU A 61 -2.66 -9.98 14.65
C GLU A 61 -1.34 -9.80 15.39
N ASN A 62 -1.19 -8.68 16.09
CA ASN A 62 0.02 -8.30 16.82
C ASN A 62 1.30 -8.52 15.99
N ALA A 63 1.25 -8.18 14.71
CA ALA A 63 2.40 -8.34 13.83
C ALA A 63 3.44 -7.27 14.16
N GLN A 64 4.64 -7.69 14.52
CA GLN A 64 5.73 -6.79 14.93
C GLN A 64 6.80 -6.72 13.85
N PHE A 65 7.07 -5.52 13.35
CA PHE A 65 8.13 -5.28 12.37
C PHE A 65 9.13 -4.29 12.96
N LYS A 66 10.41 -4.65 12.97
CA LYS A 66 11.50 -3.73 13.30
C LYS A 66 12.13 -3.27 11.99
N ILE A 67 11.92 -2.00 11.65
CA ILE A 67 12.44 -1.39 10.43
C ILE A 67 13.13 -0.09 10.83
N SER A 68 14.39 0.02 10.45
CA SER A 68 15.23 1.20 10.69
C SER A 68 15.23 2.11 9.46
N PRO A 69 15.51 3.42 9.60
CA PRO A 69 15.54 4.35 8.47
C PRO A 69 16.54 4.00 7.35
N THR A 70 17.54 3.16 7.64
CA THR A 70 18.57 2.72 6.69
C THR A 70 18.29 1.35 6.08
N ASP A 71 17.20 0.70 6.48
CA ASP A 71 16.91 -0.67 6.06
C ASP A 71 16.26 -0.69 4.68
N ILE A 72 16.67 -1.64 3.84
CA ILE A 72 15.98 -1.98 2.60
C ILE A 72 15.14 -3.22 2.87
N VAL A 73 13.81 -3.05 2.81
CA VAL A 73 12.85 -4.10 3.19
C VAL A 73 12.14 -4.65 1.96
N LEU A 74 12.19 -5.97 1.78
CA LEU A 74 11.39 -6.70 0.79
C LEU A 74 10.15 -7.29 1.46
N ILE A 75 8.96 -6.91 0.99
CA ILE A 75 7.68 -7.49 1.43
C ILE A 75 7.19 -8.47 0.37
N THR A 76 7.06 -9.75 0.73
CA THR A 76 6.63 -10.82 -0.18
C THR A 76 5.51 -11.68 0.44
N GLY A 77 4.86 -12.52 -0.36
CA GLY A 77 3.75 -13.39 0.03
C GLY A 77 2.68 -13.50 -1.06
N ASP A 78 1.72 -14.40 -0.88
CA ASP A 78 0.69 -14.74 -1.86
C ASP A 78 -0.21 -13.56 -2.23
N SER A 79 -0.88 -13.62 -3.39
CA SER A 79 -1.89 -12.62 -3.75
C SER A 79 -3.02 -12.61 -2.70
N GLY A 80 -3.46 -11.41 -2.28
CA GLY A 80 -4.49 -11.27 -1.25
C GLY A 80 -4.00 -11.36 0.21
N SER A 81 -2.73 -11.70 0.47
CA SER A 81 -2.17 -11.81 1.84
C SER A 81 -2.08 -10.50 2.64
N GLY A 82 -2.46 -9.35 2.07
CA GLY A 82 -2.46 -8.07 2.78
C GLY A 82 -1.23 -7.18 2.57
N LYS A 83 -0.27 -7.54 1.69
CA LYS A 83 0.95 -6.74 1.41
C LYS A 83 0.67 -5.27 1.10
N SER A 84 -0.26 -4.98 0.19
CA SER A 84 -0.59 -3.59 -0.19
C SER A 84 -1.26 -2.83 0.95
N VAL A 85 -1.94 -3.54 1.85
CA VAL A 85 -2.54 -2.96 3.05
C VAL A 85 -1.42 -2.60 4.03
N LEU A 86 -0.47 -3.51 4.23
CA LEU A 86 0.72 -3.30 5.07
C LEU A 86 1.53 -2.07 4.62
N LEU A 87 1.79 -1.92 3.31
CA LEU A 87 2.48 -0.74 2.77
C LEU A 87 1.74 0.57 3.08
N LYS A 88 0.41 0.59 2.94
CA LYS A 88 -0.41 1.77 3.28
C LYS A 88 -0.37 2.09 4.77
N VAL A 89 -0.26 1.07 5.63
CA VAL A 89 -0.09 1.27 7.08
C VAL A 89 1.26 1.89 7.37
N PHE A 90 2.35 1.34 6.84
CA PHE A 90 3.69 1.92 7.03
C PHE A 90 3.78 3.36 6.54
N GLU A 91 3.26 3.64 5.33
CA GLU A 91 3.24 5.00 4.79
C GLU A 91 2.56 5.98 5.75
N LYS A 92 1.42 5.58 6.32
CA LYS A 92 0.68 6.41 7.28
C LYS A 92 1.45 6.63 8.57
N ASP A 93 2.03 5.58 9.15
CA ASP A 93 2.75 5.64 10.43
C ASP A 93 4.04 6.47 10.28
N ILE A 94 4.77 6.32 9.17
CA ILE A 94 5.95 7.12 8.87
C ILE A 94 5.59 8.62 8.76
N LYS A 95 4.50 8.96 8.06
CA LYS A 95 4.04 10.35 7.89
C LYS A 95 3.51 10.95 9.19
N GLN A 96 2.70 10.20 9.96
CA GLN A 96 1.94 10.75 11.09
C GLN A 96 2.64 10.58 12.44
N ASP A 97 3.18 9.39 12.73
CA ASP A 97 3.69 9.06 14.06
C ASP A 97 5.19 9.38 14.19
N MET A 98 5.94 9.19 13.10
CA MET A 98 7.36 9.54 13.04
C MET A 98 7.60 10.96 12.54
N GLY A 99 6.62 11.57 11.86
CA GLY A 99 6.74 12.90 11.28
C GLY A 99 7.79 12.98 10.16
N LEU A 100 8.07 11.87 9.48
CA LEU A 100 9.04 11.78 8.39
C LEU A 100 8.36 11.96 7.04
N SER A 101 9.13 12.39 6.04
CA SER A 101 8.68 12.36 4.66
C SER A 101 8.60 10.91 4.17
N CYS A 102 7.54 10.61 3.41
CA CYS A 102 7.38 9.31 2.76
C CYS A 102 6.86 9.54 1.35
N VAL A 103 7.54 8.93 0.37
CA VAL A 103 7.21 9.00 -1.05
C VAL A 103 6.76 7.61 -1.49
N ASN A 104 5.56 7.52 -2.03
CA ASN A 104 5.04 6.32 -2.66
C ASN A 104 5.25 6.45 -4.17
N ILE A 105 5.86 5.43 -4.80
CA ILE A 105 6.09 5.43 -6.24
C ILE A 105 4.79 5.54 -7.05
N ALA A 106 3.68 5.04 -6.50
CA ALA A 106 2.37 5.14 -7.14
C ALA A 106 1.83 6.58 -7.23
N ASP A 107 2.35 7.49 -6.40
CA ASP A 107 1.96 8.91 -6.38
C ASP A 107 2.87 9.77 -7.27
N ILE A 108 3.96 9.23 -7.80
CA ILE A 108 4.87 9.95 -8.70
C ILE A 108 4.19 10.10 -10.06
N GLN A 109 3.91 11.34 -10.44
CA GLN A 109 3.31 11.68 -11.73
C GLN A 109 4.36 12.33 -12.64
N PRO A 110 4.85 11.63 -13.66
CA PRO A 110 5.76 12.22 -14.63
C PRO A 110 5.01 13.19 -15.55
N GLU A 111 5.73 14.19 -16.07
CA GLU A 111 5.18 15.09 -17.09
C GLU A 111 5.13 14.37 -18.45
N LEU A 112 3.95 13.87 -18.80
CA LEU A 112 3.73 13.01 -19.98
C LEU A 112 4.07 13.66 -21.33
N SER A 113 4.16 14.98 -21.41
CA SER A 113 4.48 15.68 -22.68
C SER A 113 5.94 16.06 -22.80
N LYS A 114 6.77 15.76 -21.80
CA LYS A 114 8.18 16.17 -21.75
C LYS A 114 9.12 14.99 -21.91
N PRO A 115 10.28 15.18 -22.59
CA PRO A 115 11.37 14.22 -22.54
C PRO A 115 11.82 13.95 -21.11
N LEU A 116 12.30 12.74 -20.82
CA LEU A 116 12.76 12.32 -19.49
C LEU A 116 13.77 13.31 -18.87
N ILE A 117 14.68 13.84 -19.67
CA ILE A 117 15.70 14.78 -19.18
C ILE A 117 15.10 16.11 -18.70
N GLU A 118 13.91 16.48 -19.16
CA GLU A 118 13.19 17.69 -18.75
C GLU A 118 12.32 17.48 -17.51
N THR A 119 12.21 16.25 -16.98
CA THR A 119 11.38 15.93 -15.80
C THR A 119 12.19 15.70 -14.53
N ILE A 120 13.52 15.84 -14.57
CA ILE A 120 14.41 15.53 -13.44
C ILE A 120 15.59 16.52 -13.37
N GLY A 121 15.92 16.97 -12.16
CA GLY A 121 16.93 18.01 -11.92
C GLY A 121 16.41 19.41 -12.25
N GLU A 122 17.03 20.44 -11.66
CA GLU A 122 16.70 21.84 -11.97
C GLU A 122 17.42 22.31 -13.24
N ILE A 123 18.57 21.70 -13.55
CA ILE A 123 19.40 21.98 -14.73
C ILE A 123 19.86 20.69 -15.40
N LEU A 124 20.27 20.79 -16.67
CA LEU A 124 20.76 19.66 -17.48
C LEU A 124 21.83 18.83 -16.76
N GLY A 125 22.81 19.49 -16.12
CA GLY A 125 23.90 18.81 -15.42
C GLY A 125 23.39 17.91 -14.29
N GLU A 126 22.44 18.39 -13.50
CA GLU A 126 21.83 17.62 -12.42
C GLU A 126 20.99 16.45 -12.94
N GLY A 127 20.20 16.67 -14.00
CA GLY A 127 19.42 15.62 -14.63
C GLY A 127 20.31 14.48 -15.14
N LEU A 128 21.41 14.83 -15.83
CA LEU A 128 22.41 13.84 -16.30
C LEU A 128 23.10 13.12 -15.15
N GLU A 129 23.45 13.81 -14.07
CA GLU A 129 24.06 13.20 -12.89
C GLU A 129 23.12 12.20 -12.22
N LEU A 130 21.85 12.58 -12.02
CA LEU A 130 20.84 11.73 -11.39
C LEU A 130 20.58 10.46 -12.21
N LEU A 131 20.38 10.60 -13.52
CA LEU A 131 20.20 9.45 -14.43
C LEU A 131 21.45 8.57 -14.49
N SER A 132 22.64 9.16 -14.42
CA SER A 132 23.90 8.42 -14.34
C SER A 132 24.02 7.57 -13.09
N LYS A 133 23.65 8.12 -11.92
CA LYS A 133 23.73 7.42 -10.64
C LYS A 133 22.84 6.16 -10.60
N VAL A 134 21.74 6.17 -11.35
CA VAL A 134 20.82 5.02 -11.44
C VAL A 134 21.08 4.12 -12.66
N GLY A 135 22.18 4.35 -13.38
CA GLY A 135 22.58 3.52 -14.52
C GLY A 135 21.80 3.77 -15.81
N LEU A 136 21.06 4.87 -15.89
CA LEU A 136 20.22 5.25 -17.04
C LEU A 136 20.97 6.13 -18.05
N ASN A 137 22.20 5.77 -18.41
CA ASN A 137 23.10 6.56 -19.26
C ASN A 137 22.98 6.26 -20.76
N ASP A 138 21.80 6.53 -21.32
CA ASP A 138 21.55 6.38 -22.75
C ASP A 138 20.93 7.67 -23.31
N ALA A 139 21.55 8.23 -24.36
CA ALA A 139 21.09 9.44 -25.02
C ALA A 139 19.66 9.29 -25.57
N PHE A 140 19.28 8.11 -26.05
CA PHE A 140 17.92 7.87 -26.54
C PHE A 140 16.90 7.85 -25.41
N LEU A 141 17.29 7.43 -24.21
CA LEU A 141 16.43 7.47 -23.03
C LEU A 141 16.19 8.92 -22.58
N PHE A 142 17.22 9.77 -22.59
CA PHE A 142 17.11 11.19 -22.23
C PHE A 142 16.10 11.94 -23.09
N LEU A 143 16.06 11.61 -24.38
CA LEU A 143 15.16 12.22 -25.36
C LEU A 143 13.78 11.57 -25.40
N ARG A 144 13.55 10.49 -24.64
CA ARG A 144 12.28 9.76 -24.65
C ARG A 144 11.23 10.51 -23.84
N THR A 145 10.09 10.77 -24.46
CA THR A 145 8.90 11.30 -23.79
C THR A 145 8.16 10.18 -23.07
N TYR A 146 7.65 10.46 -21.87
CA TYR A 146 6.69 9.59 -21.22
C TYR A 146 5.46 9.41 -22.13
N VAL A 147 4.89 8.21 -22.20
CA VAL A 147 3.70 7.89 -23.02
C VAL A 147 2.56 7.44 -22.13
#